data_AF-A0A2W6DT80-F1
#
_entry.id   AF-A0A2W6DT80-F1
#
_cell.length_a   1.000
_cell.length_b   1.000
_cell.length_c   1.000
_cell.angle_alpha   90.00
_cell.angle_beta   90.00
_cell.angle_gamma   90.00
#
_symmetry.space_group_name_H-M   'P 1'
#
loop_
_entity.id
_entity.type
_entity.pdbx_description
1 polymer ?
#
loop_
_entity_poly.entity_id
_entity_poly.type
_entity_poly.pdbx_seq_one_letter_code
_entity_poly.pdbx_strand_id
1 'polypeptide(L)'
;MNSTTFALAVIIASVREGRFGPVVADWFVGQAKQRDDVNVDVIDLADTPSPSANFASRIGAADAFVVVTPEYNHGYPGPLKTAIDSVGRETVSFHGAHAQFDEHGAPREPAAVNTAAGVLLDQLAWWAHPLVRARAAHPYGT
;
A
#
# COMPACT_ATOMS: atom_id res chain seq x y z
N MET A 1 30.46 1.55 -2.63
CA MET A 1 29.21 0.84 -3.02
C MET A 1 28.21 1.93 -3.34
N ASN A 2 27.65 1.96 -4.55
CA ASN A 2 26.55 2.89 -4.86
C ASN A 2 25.34 2.43 -4.06
N SER A 3 25.15 2.98 -2.87
CA SER A 3 23.92 2.73 -2.12
C SER A 3 22.80 3.48 -2.83
N THR A 4 21.91 2.75 -3.50
CA THR A 4 20.71 3.34 -4.06
C THR A 4 19.75 3.62 -2.90
N THR A 5 19.66 4.88 -2.50
CA THR A 5 18.66 5.31 -1.51
C THR A 5 17.25 5.05 -2.05
N PHE A 6 16.32 4.63 -1.20
CA PHE A 6 14.90 4.49 -1.54
C PHE A 6 14.02 5.38 -0.65
N ALA A 7 12.88 5.80 -1.17
CA ALA A 7 11.88 6.59 -0.47
C ALA A 7 10.92 5.68 0.32
N LEU A 8 10.87 5.87 1.64
CA LEU A 8 10.00 5.14 2.56
C LEU A 8 8.89 6.05 3.11
N ALA A 9 7.64 5.75 2.79
CA ALA A 9 6.49 6.37 3.42
C ALA A 9 6.18 5.68 4.77
N VAL A 10 6.12 6.44 5.86
CA VAL A 10 5.65 5.96 7.18
C VAL A 10 4.27 6.56 7.43
N ILE A 11 3.23 5.72 7.36
CA ILE A 11 1.83 6.13 7.45
C ILE A 11 1.33 5.96 8.88
N ILE A 12 0.90 7.04 9.53
CA ILE A 12 0.24 6.97 10.85
C ILE A 12 -1.26 6.84 10.64
N ALA A 13 -1.80 5.67 10.97
CA ALA A 13 -3.16 5.26 10.63
C ALA A 13 -4.24 5.63 11.67
N SER A 14 -3.87 6.40 12.70
CA SER A 14 -4.80 6.89 13.73
C SER A 14 -5.01 8.38 13.57
N VAL A 15 -6.27 8.84 13.58
CA VAL A 15 -6.62 10.28 13.49
C VAL A 15 -7.29 10.81 14.75
N ARG A 16 -7.38 9.98 15.80
CA ARG A 16 -8.03 10.36 17.06
C ARG A 16 -7.20 11.40 17.82
N GLU A 17 -7.88 12.26 18.57
CA GLU A 17 -7.23 13.14 19.53
C GLU A 17 -6.57 12.31 20.65
N GLY A 18 -5.40 12.74 21.14
CA GLY A 18 -4.64 12.00 22.15
C GLY A 18 -4.07 10.65 21.70
N ARG A 19 -4.01 10.40 20.37
CA ARG A 19 -3.50 9.15 19.79
C ARG A 19 -2.05 8.85 20.18
N PHE A 20 -1.75 7.58 20.42
CA PHE A 20 -0.39 7.08 20.68
C PHE A 20 0.42 6.80 19.40
N GLY A 21 -0.22 6.79 18.24
CA GLY A 21 0.41 6.48 16.94
C GLY A 21 1.69 7.26 16.64
N PRO A 22 1.73 8.60 16.84
CA PRO A 22 2.94 9.41 16.64
C PRO A 22 4.14 8.95 17.46
N VAL A 23 3.94 8.52 18.71
CA VAL A 23 5.04 8.04 19.57
C VAL A 23 5.75 6.82 18.97
N VAL A 24 4.97 5.87 18.45
CA VAL A 24 5.51 4.67 17.79
C VAL A 24 6.15 5.01 16.45
N ALA A 25 5.53 5.93 15.69
CA ALA A 25 6.07 6.39 14.42
C ALA A 25 7.41 7.10 14.60
N ASP A 26 7.54 7.99 15.58
CA ASP A 26 8.79 8.70 15.88
C ASP A 26 9.92 7.74 16.25
N TRP A 27 9.62 6.72 17.07
CA TRP A 27 10.59 5.66 17.37
C TRP A 27 11.05 4.93 16.10
N PHE A 28 10.12 4.50 15.25
CA PHE A 28 10.43 3.78 14.01
C PHE A 28 11.22 4.65 13.02
N VAL A 29 10.82 5.91 12.85
CA VAL A 29 11.54 6.90 12.03
C VAL A 29 12.96 7.11 12.57
N GLY A 30 13.12 7.13 13.90
CA GLY A 30 14.43 7.16 14.54
C GLY A 30 15.31 5.98 14.14
N GLN A 31 14.76 4.77 14.05
CA GLN A 31 15.49 3.59 13.54
C GLN A 31 15.80 3.71 12.04
N ALA A 32 14.83 4.12 11.22
CA ALA A 32 15.01 4.24 9.77
C ALA A 32 16.09 5.26 9.40
N LYS A 33 16.16 6.39 10.13
CA LYS A 33 17.17 7.43 9.94
C LYS A 33 18.60 7.02 10.33
N GLN A 34 18.79 5.88 10.99
CA GLN A 34 20.13 5.32 11.23
C GLN A 34 20.72 4.65 9.98
N ARG A 35 19.93 4.52 8.91
CA ARG A 35 20.37 3.92 7.66
C ARG A 35 20.65 5.00 6.61
N ASP A 36 21.79 4.89 5.95
CA ASP A 36 22.21 5.82 4.89
C ASP A 36 21.45 5.58 3.57
N ASP A 37 20.70 4.48 3.46
CA ASP A 37 19.97 4.06 2.27
C ASP A 37 18.47 4.34 2.32
N VAL A 38 17.96 5.03 3.35
CA VAL A 38 16.53 5.31 3.53
C VAL A 38 16.25 6.82 3.57
N ASN A 39 15.39 7.29 2.68
CA ASN A 39 14.79 8.62 2.74
C ASN A 39 13.34 8.52 3.26
N VAL A 40 13.06 9.07 4.45
CA VAL A 40 11.78 8.86 5.14
C VAL A 40 10.82 10.02 4.90
N ASP A 41 9.59 9.71 4.48
CA ASP A 41 8.46 10.63 4.42
C ASP A 41 7.36 10.21 5.41
N VAL A 42 7.04 11.05 6.41
CA VAL A 42 6.03 10.72 7.44
C VAL A 42 4.66 11.27 7.04
N ILE A 43 3.71 10.37 6.81
CA ILE A 43 2.33 10.70 6.41
C ILE A 43 1.40 10.43 7.60
N ASP A 44 1.12 11.44 8.43
CA ASP A 44 0.06 11.33 9.43
C ASP A 44 -1.30 11.57 8.78
N LEU A 45 -2.21 10.58 8.84
CA LEU A 45 -3.56 10.71 8.26
C LEU A 45 -4.43 11.76 8.97
N ALA A 46 -4.07 12.20 10.18
CA ALA A 46 -4.75 13.30 10.84
C ALA A 46 -4.45 14.64 10.15
N ASP A 47 -3.23 14.81 9.63
CA ASP A 47 -2.75 16.05 9.01
C ASP A 47 -2.81 15.99 7.48
N THR A 48 -2.69 14.79 6.90
CA THR A 48 -2.78 14.49 5.47
C THR A 48 -3.95 13.53 5.25
N PRO A 49 -5.20 14.01 5.30
CA PRO A 49 -6.36 13.14 5.15
C PRO A 49 -6.43 12.50 3.75
N SER A 50 -7.03 11.32 3.71
CA SER A 50 -7.41 10.60 2.49
C SER A 50 -8.93 10.59 2.34
N PRO A 51 -9.49 10.72 1.12
CA PRO A 51 -8.79 10.92 -0.15
C PRO A 51 -8.29 12.36 -0.33
N SER A 52 -7.07 12.54 -0.84
CA SER A 52 -6.57 13.85 -1.28
C SER A 52 -5.47 13.70 -2.34
N ALA A 53 -5.32 14.72 -3.20
CA ALA A 53 -4.24 14.75 -4.20
C ALA A 53 -2.85 14.74 -3.54
N ASN A 54 -2.71 15.40 -2.38
CA ASN A 54 -1.48 15.41 -1.61
C ASN A 54 -1.12 13.99 -1.11
N PHE A 55 -2.07 13.29 -0.50
CA PHE A 55 -1.86 11.91 -0.05
C PHE A 55 -1.48 10.99 -1.23
N ALA A 56 -2.24 11.04 -2.33
CA ALA A 56 -1.97 10.21 -3.50
C ALA A 56 -0.60 10.49 -4.13
N SER A 57 -0.19 11.76 -4.20
CA SER A 57 1.12 12.17 -4.70
C SER A 57 2.27 11.63 -3.84
N ARG A 58 2.14 11.69 -2.50
CA ARG A 58 3.16 11.20 -1.57
C ARG A 58 3.30 9.68 -1.61
N ILE A 59 2.17 8.95 -1.68
CA ILE A 59 2.17 7.51 -1.87
C ILE A 59 2.77 7.11 -3.21
N GLY A 60 2.42 7.80 -4.30
CA GLY A 60 2.97 7.51 -5.63
C GLY A 60 4.47 7.79 -5.78
N ALA A 61 5.05 8.61 -4.91
CA ALA A 61 6.48 8.90 -4.88
C ALA A 61 7.29 7.95 -3.98
N ALA A 62 6.63 7.08 -3.21
CA ALA A 62 7.30 6.16 -2.28
C ALA A 62 7.67 4.85 -2.98
N ASP A 63 8.89 4.36 -2.75
CA ASP A 63 9.36 3.05 -3.21
C ASP A 63 8.88 1.93 -2.26
N ALA A 64 8.63 2.27 -0.99
CA ALA A 64 8.13 1.37 0.03
C ALA A 64 7.27 2.14 1.04
N PHE A 65 6.41 1.41 1.77
CA PHE A 65 5.65 2.00 2.88
C PHE A 65 5.61 1.10 4.11
N VAL A 66 5.48 1.73 5.27
CA VAL A 66 5.19 1.10 6.57
C VAL A 66 3.97 1.77 7.15
N VAL A 67 3.03 0.99 7.70
CA VAL A 67 1.84 1.51 8.36
C VAL A 67 1.97 1.33 9.86
N VAL A 68 1.96 2.44 10.60
CA VAL A 68 1.84 2.48 12.05
C VAL A 68 0.34 2.55 12.39
N THR A 69 -0.24 1.41 12.70
CA THR A 69 -1.68 1.28 12.96
C THR A 69 -1.96 0.81 14.38
N PRO A 70 -2.89 1.45 15.10
CA PRO A 70 -3.48 0.84 16.28
C PRO A 70 -4.44 -0.28 15.86
N GLU A 71 -4.72 -1.19 16.80
CA GLU A 71 -5.83 -2.13 16.69
C GLU A 71 -7.05 -1.55 17.43
N TYR A 72 -8.17 -1.42 16.73
CA TYR A 72 -9.46 -1.05 17.31
C TYR A 72 -10.47 -2.15 17.01
N ASN A 73 -11.06 -2.73 18.06
CA ASN A 73 -12.05 -3.81 17.95
C ASN A 73 -11.56 -4.98 17.06
N HIS A 74 -10.32 -5.41 17.24
CA HIS A 74 -9.70 -6.48 16.44
C HIS A 74 -9.56 -6.19 14.94
N GLY A 75 -9.61 -4.92 14.56
CA GLY A 75 -9.40 -4.46 13.19
C GLY A 75 -8.53 -3.22 13.12
N TYR A 76 -8.15 -2.87 11.90
CA TYR A 76 -7.49 -1.60 11.65
C TYR A 76 -8.53 -0.45 11.59
N PRO A 77 -8.11 0.81 11.81
CA PRO A 77 -9.01 1.95 11.85
C PRO A 77 -9.64 2.25 10.48
N GLY A 78 -10.88 2.76 10.48
CA GLY A 78 -11.56 3.26 9.28
C GLY A 78 -10.71 4.22 8.42
N PRO A 79 -9.96 5.19 9.00
CA PRO A 79 -9.05 6.04 8.22
C PRO A 79 -8.03 5.27 7.38
N LEU A 80 -7.49 4.14 7.88
CA LEU A 80 -6.59 3.31 7.10
C LEU A 80 -7.30 2.63 5.94
N LYS A 81 -8.54 2.17 6.15
CA LYS A 81 -9.36 1.62 5.05
C LYS A 81 -9.53 2.64 3.94
N THR A 82 -9.93 3.85 4.30
CA THR A 82 -10.12 4.97 3.36
C THR A 82 -8.81 5.36 2.66
N ALA A 83 -7.67 5.28 3.36
CA ALA A 83 -6.36 5.50 2.77
C ALA A 83 -6.02 4.44 1.72
N ILE A 84 -6.22 3.15 2.01
CA ILE A 84 -5.98 2.05 1.06
C ILE A 84 -6.91 2.18 -0.15
N ASP A 85 -8.19 2.44 0.07
CA ASP A 85 -9.20 2.51 -0.99
C ASP A 85 -8.97 3.67 -1.97
N SER A 86 -8.34 4.77 -1.53
CA SER A 86 -8.17 5.96 -2.36
C SER A 86 -7.00 5.89 -3.34
N VAL A 87 -6.01 5.03 -3.07
CA VAL A 87 -4.80 4.88 -3.89
C VAL A 87 -4.67 3.50 -4.52
N GLY A 88 -5.51 2.54 -4.11
CA GLY A 88 -5.55 1.19 -4.68
C GLY A 88 -5.93 1.21 -6.16
N ARG A 89 -4.93 1.26 -7.04
CA ARG A 89 -5.09 1.00 -8.49
C ARG A 89 -5.08 -0.50 -8.81
N GLU A 90 -4.45 -1.29 -7.96
CA GLU A 90 -4.20 -2.72 -8.14
C GLU A 90 -5.31 -3.59 -7.51
N THR A 91 -6.56 -3.29 -7.83
CA THR A 91 -7.74 -4.06 -7.36
C THR A 91 -8.62 -4.40 -8.54
N VAL A 92 -8.99 -5.68 -8.67
CA VAL A 92 -10.12 -6.08 -9.52
C VAL A 92 -11.38 -6.00 -8.68
N SER A 93 -12.24 -5.05 -9.02
CA SER A 93 -13.55 -4.88 -8.37
C SER A 93 -14.66 -5.13 -9.38
N PHE A 94 -15.50 -6.12 -9.09
CA PHE A 94 -16.71 -6.40 -9.86
C PHE A 94 -17.91 -5.81 -9.13
N HIS A 95 -18.40 -4.66 -9.60
CA HIS A 95 -19.63 -4.10 -9.06
C HIS A 95 -20.82 -5.03 -9.34
N GLY A 96 -21.46 -5.54 -8.28
CA GLY A 96 -22.55 -6.50 -8.44
C GLY A 96 -22.10 -7.86 -8.99
N ALA A 97 -20.99 -8.41 -8.48
CA ALA A 97 -20.41 -9.69 -8.93
C ALA A 97 -21.44 -10.81 -9.14
N HIS A 98 -22.44 -10.94 -8.26
CA HIS A 98 -23.51 -11.94 -8.40
C HIS A 98 -24.33 -11.83 -9.71
N ALA A 99 -24.43 -10.65 -10.30
CA ALA A 99 -25.07 -10.44 -11.59
C ALA A 99 -24.13 -10.73 -12.77
N GLN A 100 -22.81 -10.72 -12.55
CA GLN A 100 -21.80 -10.87 -13.60
C GLN A 100 -21.36 -12.31 -13.83
N PHE A 101 -21.64 -13.21 -12.89
CA PHE A 101 -21.28 -14.64 -12.97
C PHE A 101 -22.54 -15.52 -13.02
N ASP A 102 -22.44 -16.66 -13.69
CA ASP A 102 -23.51 -17.66 -13.74
C ASP A 102 -23.46 -18.64 -12.56
N GLU A 103 -24.42 -19.56 -12.50
CA GLU A 103 -24.52 -20.57 -11.43
C GLU A 103 -23.37 -21.59 -11.43
N HIS A 104 -22.60 -21.66 -12.52
CA HIS A 104 -21.40 -22.48 -12.64
C HIS A 104 -20.12 -21.70 -12.32
N GLY A 105 -20.23 -20.41 -11.97
CA GLY A 105 -19.11 -19.54 -11.64
C GLY A 105 -18.36 -18.99 -12.86
N ALA A 106 -18.93 -19.06 -14.06
CA ALA A 106 -18.35 -18.47 -15.25
C ALA A 106 -18.84 -17.03 -15.47
N PRO A 107 -18.01 -16.11 -16.01
CA PRO A 107 -18.46 -14.78 -16.38
C PRO A 107 -19.55 -14.85 -17.45
N ARG A 108 -20.66 -14.14 -17.25
CA ARG A 108 -21.71 -13.97 -18.27
C ARG A 108 -21.23 -13.15 -19.47
N GLU A 109 -20.31 -12.22 -19.22
CA GLU A 109 -19.61 -11.43 -20.26
C GLU A 109 -18.08 -11.62 -20.15
N PRO A 110 -17.54 -12.72 -20.71
CA PRO A 110 -16.13 -13.07 -20.54
C PRO A 110 -15.15 -12.01 -21.04
N ALA A 111 -15.47 -11.30 -22.12
CA ALA A 111 -14.55 -10.32 -22.71
C ALA A 111 -14.20 -9.18 -21.73
N ALA A 112 -15.21 -8.61 -21.05
CA ALA A 112 -15.00 -7.51 -20.10
C ALA A 112 -14.25 -7.99 -18.85
N VAL A 113 -14.69 -9.11 -18.27
CA VAL A 113 -14.09 -9.69 -17.05
C VAL A 113 -12.64 -10.13 -17.28
N ASN A 114 -12.37 -10.81 -18.41
CA ASN A 114 -11.02 -11.26 -18.74
C ASN A 114 -10.08 -10.09 -19.08
N THR A 115 -10.58 -9.03 -19.71
CA THR A 115 -9.78 -7.82 -19.97
C THR A 115 -9.37 -7.14 -18.67
N ALA A 116 -10.30 -6.94 -17.74
CA ALA A 116 -10.01 -6.34 -16.44
C ALA A 116 -9.01 -7.18 -15.63
N ALA A 117 -9.19 -8.52 -15.63
CA ALA A 117 -8.24 -9.43 -15.00
C ALA A 117 -6.86 -9.38 -15.66
N GLY A 118 -6.79 -9.33 -17.00
CA GLY A 118 -5.54 -9.22 -17.75
C GLY A 118 -4.77 -7.95 -17.41
N VAL A 119 -5.44 -6.80 -17.36
CA VAL A 119 -4.81 -5.52 -16.97
C VAL A 119 -4.19 -5.61 -15.57
N LEU A 120 -4.93 -6.15 -14.59
CA LEU A 120 -4.36 -6.33 -13.24
C LEU A 120 -3.15 -7.27 -13.27
N LEU A 121 -3.23 -8.40 -13.98
CA LEU A 121 -2.11 -9.35 -14.06
C LEU A 121 -0.87 -8.72 -14.71
N ASP A 122 -1.03 -7.89 -15.73
CA ASP A 122 0.07 -7.16 -16.36
C ASP A 122 0.70 -6.15 -15.39
N GLN A 123 -0.12 -5.42 -14.63
CA GLN A 123 0.36 -4.51 -13.58
C GLN A 123 1.09 -5.26 -12.46
N LEU A 124 0.57 -6.41 -12.03
CA LEU A 124 1.22 -7.29 -11.06
C LEU A 124 2.57 -7.81 -11.58
N ALA A 125 2.61 -8.25 -12.83
CA ALA A 125 3.83 -8.76 -13.46
C ALA A 125 4.93 -7.69 -13.52
N TRP A 126 4.56 -6.42 -13.79
CA TRP A 126 5.49 -5.30 -13.88
C TRP A 126 6.38 -5.14 -12.63
N TRP A 127 5.82 -5.28 -11.42
CA TRP A 127 6.62 -5.19 -10.18
C TRP A 127 7.11 -6.56 -9.67
N ALA A 128 6.38 -7.64 -9.92
CA ALA A 128 6.77 -8.98 -9.46
C ALA A 128 8.08 -9.47 -10.10
N HIS A 129 8.28 -9.22 -11.40
CA HIS A 129 9.49 -9.64 -12.10
C HIS A 129 10.78 -9.03 -11.53
N PRO A 130 10.88 -7.70 -11.29
CA PRO A 130 11.99 -7.10 -10.57
C PRO A 130 12.23 -7.73 -9.19
N LEU A 131 11.18 -7.94 -8.39
CA LEU A 131 11.31 -8.51 -7.04
C LEU A 131 11.83 -9.95 -7.04
N VAL A 132 11.33 -10.79 -7.96
CA VAL A 132 11.81 -12.18 -8.10
C VAL A 132 13.29 -12.21 -8.42
N ARG A 133 13.75 -11.36 -9.35
CA ARG A 133 15.18 -11.23 -9.70
C ARG A 133 16.00 -10.73 -8.51
N ALA A 134 15.50 -9.71 -7.80
CA ALA A 134 16.18 -9.14 -6.64
C ALA A 134 16.35 -10.18 -5.53
N ARG A 135 15.31 -10.96 -5.20
CA ARG A 135 15.35 -12.01 -4.17
C ARG A 135 16.32 -13.14 -4.53
N ALA A 136 16.41 -13.52 -5.80
CA ALA A 136 17.36 -14.54 -6.25
C ALA A 136 18.82 -14.06 -6.14
N ALA A 137 19.07 -12.78 -6.43
CA ALA A 137 20.40 -12.19 -6.33
C ALA A 137 20.82 -11.85 -4.89
N HIS A 138 19.87 -11.41 -4.06
CA HIS A 138 20.08 -10.97 -2.69
C HIS A 138 18.98 -11.55 -1.78
N PRO A 139 19.13 -12.81 -1.31
CA PRO A 139 18.19 -13.41 -0.38
C PRO A 139 18.11 -12.59 0.91
N TYR A 140 16.89 -12.41 1.45
CA TYR A 140 16.72 -11.82 2.78
C TYR A 140 17.30 -12.76 3.83
N GLY A 141 18.32 -12.30 4.56
CA GLY A 141 18.82 -12.94 5.79
C GLY A 141 19.30 -14.38 5.62
N THR A 142 20.61 -14.59 5.76
CA THR A 142 21.14 -15.86 6.29
C THR A 142 21.37 -15.73 7.78
#